data_AF-A0A2W7PQJ9-F1
#
_entry.id   AF-A0A2W7PQJ9-F1
#
_cell.length_a   1.000
_cell.length_b   1.000
_cell.length_c   1.000
_cell.angle_alpha   90.00
_cell.angle_beta   90.00
_cell.angle_gamma   90.00
#
_symmetry.space_group_name_H-M   'P 1'
#
loop_
_entity.id
_entity.type
_entity.pdbx_description
1 polymer ?
#
loop_
_entity_poly.entity_id
_entity_poly.type
_entity_poly.pdbx_seq_one_letter_code
_entity_poly.pdbx_strand_id
1 'polypeptide(L)' 'MNFGWKAARWVKTMPAGIYTMTVKKNGYSPQVETVAISDGERTEINIQLTKN' A
#
# COMPACT_ATOMS: atom_id res chain seq x y z
N MET A 1 18.52 14.43 4.60
CA MET A 1 17.21 15.06 4.93
C MET A 1 16.31 14.05 5.63
N ASN A 2 15.76 14.43 6.78
CA ASN A 2 14.77 13.69 7.57
C ASN A 2 13.36 13.97 7.03
N PHE A 3 12.51 12.98 6.78
CA PHE A 3 11.08 13.19 6.54
C PHE A 3 10.24 12.14 7.27
N GLY A 4 9.51 12.61 8.29
CA GLY A 4 8.75 11.81 9.25
C GLY A 4 7.46 11.20 8.71
N TRP A 5 7.17 10.00 9.23
CA TRP A 5 5.87 9.42 9.58
C TRP A 5 4.60 9.91 8.86
N LYS A 6 4.55 9.83 7.53
CA LYS A 6 3.33 9.49 6.78
C LYS A 6 3.72 8.57 5.62
N ALA A 7 3.38 7.29 5.72
CA ALA A 7 3.75 6.27 4.74
C ALA A 7 2.87 6.36 3.48
N ALA A 8 2.85 7.51 2.80
CA ALA A 8 2.40 7.60 1.42
C ALA A 8 3.66 7.49 0.53
N ARG A 9 4.11 6.25 0.29
CA ARG A 9 5.21 6.00 -0.65
C ARG A 9 4.61 5.77 -2.02
N TRP A 10 4.82 6.73 -2.91
CA TRP A 10 4.58 6.55 -4.33
C TRP A 10 5.47 5.42 -4.84
N VAL A 11 4.84 4.30 -5.19
CA VAL A 11 5.51 3.23 -5.93
C VAL A 11 5.42 3.63 -7.41
N LYS A 12 6.54 3.52 -8.12
CA LYS A 12 6.70 3.67 -9.56
C LYS A 12 5.45 3.24 -10.35
N THR A 13 5.10 3.92 -11.44
CA THR A 13 3.98 3.54 -12.33
C THR A 13 4.05 2.04 -12.66
N MET A 14 2.98 1.32 -12.32
CA MET A 14 2.85 -0.12 -12.54
C MET A 14 1.92 -0.37 -13.73
N PRO A 15 2.17 -1.39 -14.56
CA PRO A 15 1.22 -1.79 -15.60
C PRO A 15 -0.14 -2.12 -15.00
N ALA A 16 -1.19 -1.88 -15.78
CA ALA A 16 -2.54 -2.30 -15.42
C ALA A 16 -2.58 -3.81 -15.14
N GLY A 17 -3.25 -4.19 -14.07
CA GLY A 17 -3.25 -5.58 -13.62
C GLY A 17 -3.72 -5.74 -12.17
N ILE A 18 -3.83 -7.00 -11.75
CA ILE A 18 -4.23 -7.38 -10.40
C ILE A 18 -2.99 -7.75 -9.61
N TYR A 19 -2.83 -7.14 -8.44
CA TYR A 19 -1.68 -7.35 -7.56
C TYR A 19 -2.13 -7.70 -6.15
N THR A 20 -1.39 -8.62 -5.53
CA THR A 20 -1.53 -8.94 -4.11
C THR A 20 -0.50 -8.15 -3.31
N MET A 21 -0.95 -7.25 -2.45
CA MET A 21 -0.11 -6.41 -1.61
C MET A 21 -0.12 -6.93 -0.17
N THR A 22 1.05 -7.01 0.44
CA THR A 22 1.19 -7.33 1.87
C THR A 22 1.69 -6.12 2.63
N VAL A 23 0.92 -5.63 3.59
CA VAL A 23 1.31 -4.52 4.47
C VAL A 23 1.77 -5.06 5.81
N LYS A 24 3.01 -4.71 6.18
CA LYS A 24 3.62 -5.09 7.45
C LYS A 24 4.05 -3.84 8.21
N LYS A 25 3.73 -3.82 9.51
CA LYS A 25 4.17 -2.79 10.44
C LYS A 25 4.48 -3.44 11.78
N ASN A 26 5.61 -3.11 12.38
CA ASN A 26 5.99 -3.67 13.67
C ASN A 26 4.93 -3.36 14.73
N GLY A 27 4.53 -4.38 15.48
CA GLY A 27 3.45 -4.29 16.49
C GLY A 27 2.02 -4.38 15.93
N TYR A 28 1.86 -4.68 14.63
CA TYR A 28 0.56 -4.88 13.99
C TYR A 28 0.52 -6.23 13.26
N SER A 29 -0.66 -6.81 13.15
CA SER A 29 -0.90 -7.99 12.33
C SER A 29 -0.73 -7.64 10.84
N PRO A 30 -0.03 -8.47 10.06
CA PRO A 30 0.12 -8.26 8.63
C PRO A 30 -1.25 -8.32 7.94
N GLN A 31 -1.49 -7.42 7.00
CA GLN A 31 -2.70 -7.40 6.17
C GLN A 31 -2.34 -7.71 4.73
N VAL A 32 -3.21 -8.47 4.06
CA VAL A 32 -3.05 -8.85 2.65
C VAL A 32 -4.26 -8.32 1.89
N GLU A 33 -4.01 -7.51 0.88
CA GLU A 33 -5.05 -6.86 0.06
C GLU A 33 -4.82 -7.15 -1.42
N THR A 34 -5.91 -7.30 -2.17
CA THR A 34 -5.85 -7.41 -3.63
C THR A 34 -6.25 -6.09 -4.24
N VAL A 35 -5.38 -5.52 -5.09
CA VAL A 35 -5.62 -4.26 -5.77
C VAL A 35 -5.63 -4.46 -7.29
N ALA A 36 -6.61 -3.85 -7.95
CA ALA A 36 -6.60 -3.66 -9.39
C ALA A 36 -6.00 -2.28 -9.71
N ILE A 37 -4.93 -2.26 -10.50
CA ILE A 37 -4.32 -1.05 -11.03
C ILE A 37 -4.84 -0.84 -12.45
N SER A 38 -5.36 0.37 -12.72
CA SER A 38 -5.78 0.83 -14.04
C SER A 38 -4.72 1.74 -14.64
N ASP A 39 -4.55 1.69 -15.96
CA ASP A 39 -3.56 2.53 -16.64
C ASP A 39 -3.98 4.02 -16.62
N GLY A 40 -3.00 4.91 -16.44
CA GLY A 40 -3.23 6.36 -16.37
C GLY A 40 -3.97 6.86 -15.12
N GLU A 41 -4.42 5.97 -14.22
CA GLU A 41 -5.16 6.33 -13.01
C GLU A 41 -4.34 6.15 -11.74
N ARG A 42 -4.62 7.00 -10.75
CA ARG A 42 -4.05 6.87 -9.40
C ARG A 42 -4.98 6.02 -8.54
N THR A 43 -4.53 4.82 -8.18
CA THR A 43 -5.23 3.98 -7.20
C THR A 43 -4.79 4.33 -5.78
N GLU A 44 -5.73 4.79 -4.95
CA GLU A 44 -5.51 5.00 -3.51
C GLU A 44 -6.12 3.84 -2.71
N ILE A 45 -5.33 3.27 -1.79
CA ILE A 45 -5.76 2.15 -0.94
C ILE A 45 -5.61 2.58 0.52
N ASN A 46 -6.72 2.52 1.27
CA ASN A 46 -6.74 2.79 2.71
C ASN A 46 -6.82 1.47 3.48
N ILE A 47 -5.77 1.14 4.23
CA ILE A 47 -5.67 -0.14 4.95
C ILE A 47 -5.67 0.14 6.46
N GLN A 48 -6.63 -0.47 7.16
CA GLN A 48 -6.69 -0.43 8.62
C GLN A 48 -5.87 -1.59 9.19
N LEU A 49 -4.92 -1.27 10.07
CA LEU A 49 -4.07 -2.29 10.70
C LEU A 49 -4.57 -2.59 12.11
N THR A 50 -4.74 -3.88 12.40
CA THR A 50 -5.03 -4.36 13.75
C THR A 50 -3.74 -4.49 14.54
N LYS A 51 -3.67 -3.81 15.69
CA LYS A 51 -2.53 -3.90 16.60
C LYS A 51 -2.54 -5.27 17.28
N ASN A 52 -1.36 -5.86 17.45
CA ASN A 52 -1.18 -7.07 18.26
C ASN A 52 -1.21 -6.76 19.76
#